data_AF-X1S5F4-F1
#
_entry.id   AF-X1S5F4-F1
#
_cell.length_a   1.000
_cell.length_b   1.000
_cell.length_c   1.000
_cell.angle_alpha   90.00
_cell.angle_beta   90.00
_cell.angle_gamma   90.00
#
_symmetry.space_group_name_H-M   'P 1'
#
loop_
_entity.id
_entity.type
_entity.pdbx_description
1 polymer ?
#
loop_
_entity_poly.entity_id
_entity_poly.type
_entity_poly.pdbx_seq_one_letter_code
_entity_poly.pdbx_strand_id
1 'polypeptide(L)'
;DVWVDHRYIGAYEGIGWDNSVSAYIDHGNTAANGWSGTTIDLVNDILSSVSGKNPITDETRAEFRAIAANRGTGWRQQDYDLASAIQLLYLIEYADWNSQSMIGMGRTQLSDGTWTQGSYIKETGLSNGDGNGTNSVDWEGDADDATAETVYMTYRGIENFFGNIWNWVDGINVNDNVPYVCNKDTDFNDDTAENYTALGITLANANGYQKTLEQQSRGFLPASVGGESGTYITDYYYQDADWRVAMLGGNAFSALYAGVADW
;
A
#
# COMPACT_ATOMS: atom_id res chain seq x y z
N ASP A 1 -3.87 -10.13 20.71
CA ASP A 1 -4.05 -10.57 19.31
C ASP A 1 -5.15 -11.61 19.20
N VAL A 2 -5.86 -11.59 18.07
CA VAL A 2 -6.96 -12.53 17.75
C VAL A 2 -6.46 -13.48 16.68
N TRP A 3 -6.51 -14.79 16.96
CA TRP A 3 -6.21 -15.82 15.98
C TRP A 3 -7.45 -16.10 15.13
N VAL A 4 -7.25 -16.24 13.83
CA VAL A 4 -8.31 -16.57 12.86
C VAL A 4 -7.81 -17.66 11.93
N ASP A 5 -8.73 -18.51 11.46
CA ASP A 5 -8.38 -19.61 10.54
C ASP A 5 -7.93 -19.09 9.17
N HIS A 6 -8.47 -17.94 8.74
CA HIS A 6 -8.18 -17.31 7.46
C HIS A 6 -8.06 -15.80 7.58
N ARG A 7 -7.17 -15.23 6.78
CA ARG A 7 -7.05 -13.79 6.51
C ARG A 7 -7.13 -13.59 5.01
N TYR A 8 -7.86 -12.57 4.59
CA TYR A 8 -8.05 -12.22 3.18
C TYR A 8 -7.38 -10.88 2.91
N ILE A 9 -6.81 -10.74 1.72
CA ILE A 9 -6.38 -9.45 1.16
C ILE A 9 -7.19 -9.17 -0.10
N GLY A 10 -7.41 -7.89 -0.41
CA GLY A 10 -7.94 -7.48 -1.69
C GLY A 10 -7.01 -7.92 -2.83
N ALA A 11 -7.60 -8.32 -3.95
CA ALA A 11 -6.84 -8.56 -5.18
C ALA A 11 -6.40 -7.25 -5.85
N TYR A 12 -7.08 -6.15 -5.52
CA TYR A 12 -6.85 -4.82 -6.07
C TYR A 12 -6.76 -3.77 -4.97
N GLU A 13 -6.19 -2.63 -5.30
CA GLU A 13 -6.19 -1.43 -4.47
C GLU A 13 -7.64 -0.98 -4.13
N GLY A 14 -7.78 -0.21 -3.05
CA GLY A 14 -9.07 0.14 -2.48
C GLY A 14 -9.94 0.99 -3.40
N ILE A 15 -11.16 0.54 -3.68
CA ILE A 15 -12.18 1.23 -4.47
C ILE A 15 -13.31 1.69 -3.53
N GLY A 16 -13.63 2.98 -3.53
CA GLY A 16 -14.76 3.51 -2.78
C GLY A 16 -16.09 3.18 -3.48
N TRP A 17 -17.12 2.85 -2.70
CA TRP A 17 -18.50 2.75 -3.17
C TRP A 17 -19.36 3.75 -2.42
N ASP A 18 -19.91 4.70 -3.16
CA ASP A 18 -20.85 5.70 -2.66
C ASP A 18 -22.24 5.08 -2.59
N ASN A 19 -22.70 4.83 -1.37
CA ASN A 19 -23.98 4.17 -1.14
C ASN A 19 -25.17 5.09 -1.49
N SER A 20 -25.00 6.41 -1.35
CA SER A 20 -26.06 7.40 -1.59
C SER A 20 -26.51 7.45 -3.05
N VAL A 21 -25.59 7.19 -3.98
CA VAL A 21 -25.86 7.14 -5.43
C VAL A 21 -25.75 5.73 -6.02
N SER A 22 -25.41 4.73 -5.20
CA SER A 22 -25.26 3.33 -5.61
C SER A 22 -24.27 3.15 -6.77
N ALA A 23 -23.09 3.77 -6.65
CA ALA A 23 -22.04 3.72 -7.65
C ALA A 23 -20.65 3.65 -7.01
N TYR A 24 -19.68 3.11 -7.76
CA TYR A 24 -18.27 3.24 -7.38
C TYR A 24 -17.79 4.67 -7.57
N ILE A 25 -16.94 5.12 -6.65
CA ILE A 25 -16.21 6.37 -6.74
C ILE A 25 -15.12 6.15 -7.79
N ASP A 26 -15.47 6.39 -9.05
CA ASP A 26 -14.69 6.05 -10.24
C ASP A 26 -14.74 7.24 -11.20
N HIS A 27 -13.88 8.24 -10.97
CA HIS A 27 -14.01 9.54 -11.64
C HIS A 27 -13.20 9.64 -12.93
N GLY A 28 -13.67 8.92 -13.95
CA GLY A 28 -13.32 9.19 -15.34
C GLY A 28 -14.25 10.25 -15.91
N ASN A 29 -13.73 11.48 -16.07
CA ASN A 29 -14.27 12.61 -16.86
C ASN A 29 -14.76 13.86 -16.06
N THR A 30 -13.93 14.90 -16.08
CA THR A 30 -14.21 16.36 -16.08
C THR A 30 -15.09 17.04 -15.02
N ALA A 31 -15.54 16.38 -13.95
CA ALA A 31 -16.23 17.05 -12.84
C ALA A 31 -15.37 17.34 -11.59
N ALA A 32 -14.08 17.00 -11.59
CA ALA A 32 -13.18 17.20 -10.46
C ALA A 32 -11.91 17.97 -10.86
N ASN A 33 -12.07 19.26 -11.18
CA ASN A 33 -10.94 20.22 -11.18
C ASN A 33 -10.61 20.63 -9.73
N GLY A 34 -10.48 19.62 -8.88
CA GLY A 34 -10.46 19.70 -7.43
C GLY A 34 -10.29 18.30 -6.88
N TRP A 35 -9.04 17.85 -6.86
CA TRP A 35 -8.55 16.78 -6.01
C TRP A 35 -8.79 17.18 -4.56
N SER A 36 -10.01 16.97 -4.08
CA SER A 36 -10.33 17.15 -2.67
C SER A 36 -11.11 15.96 -2.20
N GLY A 37 -10.45 15.11 -1.41
CA GLY A 37 -11.07 14.23 -0.43
C GLY A 37 -12.06 14.98 0.46
N THR A 38 -13.31 15.10 -0.02
CA THR A 38 -14.43 15.68 0.74
C THR A 38 -15.78 14.99 0.43
N THR A 39 -15.77 13.77 -0.11
CA THR A 39 -17.02 13.11 -0.56
C THR A 39 -17.11 11.64 -0.22
N ILE A 40 -16.35 11.12 0.75
CA ILE A 40 -16.71 9.84 1.37
C ILE A 40 -17.67 10.09 2.55
N ASP A 41 -18.80 9.42 2.53
CA ASP A 41 -19.68 9.34 3.68
C ASP A 41 -19.16 8.26 4.62
N LEU A 42 -18.48 8.67 5.69
CA LEU A 42 -17.90 7.76 6.69
C LEU A 42 -18.93 6.84 7.36
N VAL A 43 -20.22 7.14 7.26
CA VAL A 43 -21.30 6.34 7.84
C VAL A 43 -21.84 5.31 6.85
N ASN A 44 -21.90 5.63 5.56
CA ASN A 44 -22.65 4.82 4.59
C ASN A 44 -21.79 4.23 3.47
N ASP A 45 -20.66 4.86 3.14
CA ASP A 45 -19.81 4.40 2.04
C ASP A 45 -18.99 3.20 2.48
N ILE A 46 -18.64 2.35 1.51
CA ILE A 46 -17.89 1.13 1.76
C ILE A 46 -16.61 1.08 0.93
N LEU A 47 -15.55 0.54 1.53
CA LEU A 47 -14.33 0.18 0.79
C LEU A 47 -14.50 -1.18 0.12
N SER A 48 -14.01 -1.31 -1.11
CA SER A 48 -14.10 -2.52 -1.93
C SER A 48 -12.78 -2.81 -2.63
N SER A 49 -12.62 -4.02 -3.17
CA SER A 49 -11.51 -4.40 -4.08
C SER A 49 -12.16 -4.97 -5.34
N VAL A 50 -12.25 -4.17 -6.40
CA VAL A 50 -13.07 -4.47 -7.60
C VAL A 50 -12.31 -4.09 -8.86
N SER A 51 -12.36 -4.94 -9.88
CA SER A 51 -11.74 -4.71 -11.19
C SER A 51 -12.49 -3.68 -12.04
N GLY A 52 -11.76 -2.94 -12.87
CA GLY A 52 -12.27 -1.97 -13.83
C GLY A 52 -12.72 -0.66 -13.16
N LYS A 53 -12.09 -0.33 -12.04
CA LYS A 53 -12.36 0.85 -11.22
C LYS A 53 -11.07 1.49 -10.76
N ASN A 54 -11.07 2.81 -10.66
CA ASN A 54 -9.91 3.55 -10.15
C ASN A 54 -9.85 3.47 -8.63
N PRO A 55 -8.65 3.28 -8.06
CA PRO A 55 -8.51 3.33 -6.62
C PRO A 55 -8.80 4.73 -6.09
N ILE A 56 -9.47 4.77 -4.95
CA ILE A 56 -9.74 6.01 -4.23
C ILE A 56 -8.46 6.44 -3.51
N THR A 57 -8.16 7.73 -3.59
CA THR A 57 -6.98 8.38 -3.03
C THR A 57 -7.41 9.66 -2.32
N ASP A 58 -6.45 10.36 -1.71
CA ASP A 58 -6.69 11.66 -1.05
C ASP A 58 -7.59 11.59 0.20
N GLU A 59 -7.63 10.43 0.85
CA GLU A 59 -8.32 10.18 2.11
C GLU A 59 -7.30 9.70 3.17
N THR A 60 -7.59 9.98 4.43
CA THR A 60 -6.76 9.57 5.56
C THR A 60 -6.91 8.08 5.87
N ARG A 61 -5.93 7.52 6.60
CA ARG A 61 -6.00 6.12 7.08
C ARG A 61 -7.23 5.88 7.98
N ALA A 62 -7.64 6.87 8.79
CA ALA A 62 -8.84 6.79 9.63
C ALA A 62 -10.13 6.77 8.81
N GLU A 63 -10.18 7.53 7.73
CA GLU A 63 -11.29 7.59 6.80
C GLU A 63 -11.47 6.25 6.05
N PHE A 64 -10.37 5.70 5.52
CA PHE A 64 -10.39 4.34 4.94
C PHE A 64 -10.79 3.26 5.94
N ARG A 65 -10.33 3.37 7.20
CA ARG A 65 -10.74 2.47 8.29
C ARG A 65 -12.26 2.50 8.48
N ALA A 66 -12.86 3.69 8.50
CA ALA A 66 -14.30 3.86 8.71
C ALA A 66 -15.12 3.19 7.60
N ILE A 67 -14.82 3.50 6.33
CA ILE A 67 -15.57 2.93 5.19
C ILE A 67 -15.26 1.43 4.98
N ALA A 68 -14.09 0.94 5.38
CA ALA A 68 -13.83 -0.50 5.39
C ALA A 68 -14.71 -1.25 6.41
N ALA A 69 -14.92 -0.66 7.59
CA ALA A 69 -15.76 -1.24 8.63
C ALA A 69 -17.26 -1.26 8.24
N ASN A 70 -17.72 -0.29 7.44
CA ASN A 70 -19.10 -0.24 6.94
C ASN A 70 -19.49 -1.44 6.08
N ARG A 71 -18.51 -2.16 5.51
CA ARG A 71 -18.73 -3.41 4.77
C ARG A 71 -19.23 -4.56 5.66
N GLY A 72 -19.00 -4.46 6.98
CA GLY A 72 -19.53 -5.37 7.99
C GLY A 72 -18.45 -6.09 8.78
N THR A 73 -18.88 -6.92 9.74
CA THR A 73 -18.01 -7.65 10.66
C THR A 73 -16.94 -8.47 9.93
N GLY A 74 -15.68 -8.27 10.30
CA GLY A 74 -14.52 -8.99 9.75
C GLY A 74 -13.87 -8.29 8.56
N TRP A 75 -14.48 -7.24 8.01
CA TRP A 75 -13.85 -6.39 7.00
C TRP A 75 -13.03 -5.27 7.65
N ARG A 76 -11.85 -5.02 7.09
CA ARG A 76 -10.94 -3.94 7.49
C ARG A 76 -10.00 -3.62 6.34
N GLN A 77 -9.40 -2.44 6.38
CA GLN A 77 -8.29 -2.12 5.49
C GLN A 77 -7.08 -3.02 5.78
N GLN A 78 -6.13 -3.09 4.85
CA GLN A 78 -4.92 -3.87 5.07
C GLN A 78 -4.17 -3.39 6.32
N ASP A 79 -3.45 -4.31 6.94
CA ASP A 79 -2.81 -4.10 8.22
C ASP A 79 -1.40 -4.66 8.24
N TYR A 80 -0.62 -4.22 9.22
CA TYR A 80 0.79 -4.52 9.36
C TYR A 80 1.10 -6.01 9.40
N ASP A 81 0.29 -6.82 10.08
CA ASP A 81 0.51 -8.27 10.15
C ASP A 81 0.22 -8.96 8.82
N LEU A 82 -0.83 -8.52 8.11
CA LEU A 82 -1.16 -9.04 6.79
C LEU A 82 -0.10 -8.66 5.75
N ALA A 83 0.34 -7.40 5.73
CA ALA A 83 1.42 -6.93 4.86
C ALA A 83 2.73 -7.71 5.15
N SER A 84 3.08 -7.88 6.43
CA SER A 84 4.23 -8.66 6.87
C SER A 84 4.17 -10.12 6.42
N ALA A 85 2.98 -10.74 6.48
CA ALA A 85 2.80 -12.11 6.00
C ALA A 85 3.03 -12.23 4.48
N ILE A 86 2.61 -11.23 3.70
CA ILE A 86 2.83 -11.21 2.24
C ILE A 86 4.30 -10.95 1.91
N GLN A 87 4.96 -10.03 2.62
CA GLN A 87 6.41 -9.83 2.52
C GLN A 87 7.17 -11.14 2.80
N LEU A 88 6.78 -11.88 3.85
CA LEU A 88 7.38 -13.18 4.17
C LEU A 88 7.16 -14.20 3.04
N LEU A 89 5.96 -14.26 2.45
CA LEU A 89 5.69 -15.13 1.30
C LEU A 89 6.60 -14.79 0.10
N TYR A 90 6.75 -13.50 -0.20
CA TYR A 90 7.62 -13.02 -1.26
C TYR A 90 9.08 -13.45 -1.03
N LEU A 91 9.59 -13.27 0.19
CA LEU A 91 10.97 -13.64 0.53
C LEU A 91 11.21 -15.15 0.50
N ILE A 92 10.21 -15.96 0.89
CA ILE A 92 10.32 -17.43 0.79
C ILE A 92 10.42 -17.85 -0.67
N GLU A 93 9.71 -17.17 -1.57
CA GLU A 93 9.63 -17.52 -2.98
C GLU A 93 10.84 -17.05 -3.79
N TYR A 94 11.30 -15.82 -3.56
CA TYR A 94 12.34 -15.19 -4.36
C TYR A 94 13.71 -15.16 -3.67
N ALA A 95 13.75 -15.25 -2.34
CA ALA A 95 14.97 -15.16 -1.53
C ALA A 95 15.84 -13.93 -1.84
N ASP A 96 15.21 -12.85 -2.29
CA ASP A 96 15.86 -11.59 -2.65
C ASP A 96 14.92 -10.43 -2.27
N TRP A 97 15.46 -9.32 -1.78
CA TRP A 97 14.67 -8.14 -1.41
C TRP A 97 14.32 -7.26 -2.61
N ASN A 98 15.05 -7.37 -3.73
CA ASN A 98 14.84 -6.56 -4.90
C ASN A 98 13.59 -6.99 -5.69
N SER A 99 12.41 -6.62 -5.18
CA SER A 99 11.15 -7.04 -5.79
C SER A 99 10.94 -6.49 -7.19
N GLN A 100 11.45 -5.29 -7.47
CA GLN A 100 11.41 -4.72 -8.82
C GLN A 100 12.28 -5.52 -9.81
N SER A 101 13.40 -6.10 -9.37
CA SER A 101 14.21 -7.01 -10.19
C SER A 101 13.60 -8.41 -10.30
N MET A 102 12.89 -8.89 -9.28
CA MET A 102 12.36 -10.25 -9.23
C MET A 102 11.00 -10.41 -9.92
N ILE A 103 10.15 -9.38 -9.88
CA ILE A 103 8.78 -9.40 -10.43
C ILE A 103 8.68 -8.51 -11.66
N GLY A 104 9.30 -7.33 -11.61
CA GLY A 104 9.17 -6.26 -12.60
C GLY A 104 8.85 -4.94 -11.91
N MET A 105 9.07 -3.83 -12.62
CA MET A 105 8.87 -2.49 -12.08
C MET A 105 7.40 -2.07 -12.07
N GLY A 106 6.58 -2.68 -12.92
CA GLY A 106 5.20 -2.27 -13.14
C GLY A 106 5.14 -0.77 -13.39
N ARG A 107 4.35 -0.07 -12.58
CA ARG A 107 4.05 1.35 -12.75
C ARG A 107 5.05 2.29 -12.08
N THR A 108 6.15 1.85 -11.49
CA THR A 108 7.02 2.71 -10.66
C THR A 108 7.86 3.72 -11.45
N GLN A 109 8.03 3.53 -12.76
CA GLN A 109 8.91 4.32 -13.61
C GLN A 109 8.18 5.37 -14.47
N LEU A 110 6.97 5.78 -14.08
CA LEU A 110 6.24 6.81 -14.83
C LEU A 110 6.78 8.21 -14.49
N SER A 111 6.75 9.11 -15.49
CA SER A 111 7.18 10.51 -15.37
C SER A 111 6.11 11.47 -15.89
N ASP A 112 6.27 12.77 -15.61
CA ASP A 112 5.51 13.87 -16.23
C ASP A 112 3.98 13.86 -16.08
N GLY A 113 3.44 12.92 -15.33
CA GLY A 113 2.02 12.74 -15.09
C GLY A 113 1.40 13.69 -14.07
N THR A 114 0.11 13.47 -13.86
CA THR A 114 -0.70 14.10 -12.83
C THR A 114 -1.39 13.05 -11.97
N TRP A 115 -1.69 13.41 -10.73
CA TRP A 115 -2.48 12.58 -9.83
C TRP A 115 -3.94 12.60 -10.27
N THR A 116 -4.25 11.91 -11.36
CA THR A 116 -5.60 11.71 -11.89
C THR A 116 -5.68 10.34 -12.57
N GLN A 117 -6.91 9.88 -12.84
CA GLN A 117 -7.11 8.68 -13.64
C GLN A 117 -6.45 8.81 -15.03
N GLY A 118 -5.86 7.70 -15.48
CA GLY A 118 -5.26 7.57 -16.81
C GLY A 118 -3.91 8.29 -16.93
N SER A 119 -3.32 8.62 -15.78
CA SER A 119 -2.00 9.22 -15.64
C SER A 119 -1.26 8.44 -14.55
N TYR A 120 -0.89 9.06 -13.43
CA TYR A 120 -0.28 8.31 -12.32
C TYR A 120 -1.22 7.29 -11.69
N ILE A 121 -2.54 7.50 -11.72
CA ILE A 121 -3.53 6.56 -11.20
C ILE A 121 -4.13 5.77 -12.34
N LYS A 122 -4.06 4.45 -12.23
CA LYS A 122 -4.69 3.55 -13.18
C LYS A 122 -5.78 2.68 -12.53
N GLU A 123 -6.80 2.40 -13.34
CA GLU A 123 -7.87 1.47 -12.97
C GLU A 123 -7.33 0.07 -12.72
N THR A 124 -7.96 -0.63 -11.79
CA THR A 124 -7.57 -1.98 -11.42
C THR A 124 -8.08 -3.04 -12.40
N GLY A 125 -7.55 -4.26 -12.33
CA GLY A 125 -7.98 -5.40 -13.14
C GLY A 125 -7.18 -5.67 -14.40
N LEU A 126 -6.03 -5.01 -14.56
CA LEU A 126 -5.07 -5.30 -15.63
C LEU A 126 -4.49 -6.71 -15.50
N SER A 127 -4.33 -7.21 -14.27
CA SER A 127 -3.80 -8.54 -13.95
C SER A 127 -4.86 -9.65 -13.96
N ASN A 128 -6.11 -9.38 -14.36
CA ASN A 128 -7.17 -10.38 -14.38
C ASN A 128 -6.82 -11.63 -15.19
N GLY A 129 -6.07 -11.45 -16.29
CA GLY A 129 -5.62 -12.55 -17.14
C GLY A 129 -4.61 -13.47 -16.46
N ASP A 130 -3.88 -12.97 -15.45
CA ASP A 130 -2.86 -13.71 -14.71
C ASP A 130 -3.45 -14.52 -13.55
N GLY A 131 -4.69 -14.22 -13.13
CA GLY A 131 -5.38 -14.90 -12.04
C GLY A 131 -4.62 -14.75 -10.72
N ASN A 132 -4.18 -15.87 -10.13
CA ASN A 132 -3.38 -15.88 -8.90
C ASN A 132 -1.87 -16.00 -9.18
N GLY A 133 -1.44 -15.78 -10.44
CA GLY A 133 -0.04 -15.75 -10.83
C GLY A 133 0.69 -14.49 -10.34
N THR A 134 1.99 -14.50 -10.53
CA THR A 134 2.86 -13.33 -10.41
C THR A 134 3.31 -12.93 -11.80
N ASN A 135 3.18 -11.66 -12.15
CA ASN A 135 3.50 -11.13 -13.47
C ASN A 135 3.77 -9.61 -13.38
N SER A 136 4.38 -9.05 -14.41
CA SER A 136 4.51 -7.60 -14.57
C SER A 136 4.49 -7.21 -16.04
N VAL A 137 3.87 -6.08 -16.32
CA VAL A 137 4.00 -5.35 -17.59
C VAL A 137 4.67 -4.03 -17.24
N ASP A 138 5.94 -3.90 -17.63
CA ASP A 138 6.79 -2.78 -17.26
C ASP A 138 6.86 -1.75 -18.37
N TRP A 139 6.91 -0.47 -17.98
CA TRP A 139 7.20 0.62 -18.91
C TRP A 139 7.73 1.83 -18.15
N GLU A 140 8.65 2.56 -18.80
CA GLU A 140 9.24 3.80 -18.31
C GLU A 140 8.92 4.92 -19.31
N GLY A 141 8.37 6.02 -18.81
CA GLY A 141 8.04 7.18 -19.64
C GLY A 141 6.88 8.01 -19.10
N ASP A 142 6.41 8.92 -19.94
CA ASP A 142 5.31 9.84 -19.64
C ASP A 142 4.03 9.10 -19.23
N ALA A 143 3.52 9.37 -18.03
CA ALA A 143 2.33 8.71 -17.49
C ALA A 143 1.08 8.89 -18.36
N ASP A 144 1.04 9.91 -19.23
CA ASP A 144 -0.08 10.19 -20.13
C ASP A 144 0.06 9.48 -21.50
N ASP A 145 1.13 8.71 -21.73
CA ASP A 145 1.27 7.89 -22.93
C ASP A 145 0.31 6.69 -22.90
N ALA A 146 -0.24 6.34 -24.06
CA ALA A 146 -1.16 5.21 -24.19
C ALA A 146 -0.55 3.86 -23.75
N THR A 147 0.77 3.74 -23.71
CA THR A 147 1.47 2.55 -23.21
C THR A 147 1.31 2.42 -21.69
N ALA A 148 1.33 3.53 -20.94
CA ALA A 148 1.17 3.58 -19.49
C ALA A 148 -0.15 2.93 -19.01
N GLU A 149 -1.17 2.95 -19.87
CA GLU A 149 -2.50 2.38 -19.61
C GLU A 149 -2.51 0.85 -19.50
N THR A 150 -1.43 0.17 -19.86
CA THR A 150 -1.34 -1.31 -19.80
C THR A 150 -0.36 -1.82 -18.77
N VAL A 151 0.27 -0.91 -18.03
CA VAL A 151 1.36 -1.18 -17.10
C VAL A 151 0.80 -1.54 -15.74
N TYR A 152 1.28 -2.64 -15.16
CA TYR A 152 0.92 -3.12 -13.83
C TYR A 152 1.97 -4.11 -13.34
N MET A 153 1.95 -4.40 -12.04
CA MET A 153 2.58 -5.60 -11.50
C MET A 153 1.56 -6.39 -10.67
N THR A 154 1.73 -7.69 -10.54
CA THR A 154 0.90 -8.52 -9.65
C THR A 154 1.76 -9.55 -8.95
N TYR A 155 1.52 -9.75 -7.65
CA TYR A 155 2.16 -10.79 -6.85
C TYR A 155 1.09 -11.72 -6.28
N ARG A 156 1.07 -12.99 -6.71
CA ARG A 156 0.08 -13.98 -6.29
C ARG A 156 -1.39 -13.53 -6.45
N GLY A 157 -1.68 -12.76 -7.50
CA GLY A 157 -3.00 -12.17 -7.75
C GLY A 157 -3.31 -10.90 -6.94
N ILE A 158 -2.33 -10.33 -6.22
CA ILE A 158 -2.41 -9.00 -5.62
C ILE A 158 -1.85 -8.02 -6.66
N GLU A 159 -2.73 -7.34 -7.38
CA GLU A 159 -2.38 -6.32 -8.36
C GLU A 159 -1.84 -5.06 -7.68
N ASN A 160 -0.81 -4.46 -8.27
CA ASN A 160 -0.11 -3.27 -7.80
C ASN A 160 0.25 -3.35 -6.32
N PHE A 161 0.82 -4.50 -5.90
CA PHE A 161 1.35 -4.65 -4.54
C PHE A 161 2.41 -3.57 -4.22
N PHE A 162 3.11 -3.11 -5.25
CA PHE A 162 3.89 -1.88 -5.23
C PHE A 162 3.68 -1.10 -6.54
N GLY A 163 3.97 0.20 -6.50
CA GLY A 163 3.68 1.12 -7.60
C GLY A 163 2.20 1.53 -7.67
N ASN A 164 1.84 2.30 -8.71
CA ASN A 164 0.55 2.98 -8.84
C ASN A 164 0.30 4.03 -7.74
N ILE A 165 -0.22 3.62 -6.58
CA ILE A 165 -0.47 4.51 -5.43
C ILE A 165 0.11 3.93 -4.14
N TRP A 166 0.42 4.83 -3.20
CA TRP A 166 0.78 4.40 -1.84
C TRP A 166 -0.40 3.71 -1.16
N ASN A 167 -0.07 2.64 -0.44
CA ASN A 167 -1.04 1.79 0.22
C ASN A 167 -1.00 2.01 1.73
N TRP A 168 -2.09 2.49 2.34
CA TRP A 168 -2.15 2.63 3.81
C TRP A 168 -2.01 1.29 4.51
N VAL A 169 -1.25 1.25 5.60
CA VAL A 169 -1.08 0.07 6.46
C VAL A 169 -1.53 0.41 7.88
N ASP A 170 -2.59 -0.24 8.34
CA ASP A 170 -3.14 -0.05 9.69
C ASP A 170 -2.50 -0.99 10.72
N GLY A 171 -2.85 -0.84 12.00
CA GLY A 171 -2.34 -1.70 13.07
C GLY A 171 -0.86 -1.47 13.41
N ILE A 172 -0.24 -0.42 12.88
CA ILE A 172 1.09 0.06 13.27
C ILE A 172 1.09 1.59 13.40
N ASN A 173 1.69 2.08 14.47
CA ASN A 173 2.02 3.49 14.70
C ASN A 173 3.50 3.59 15.06
N VAL A 174 4.16 4.65 14.61
CA VAL A 174 5.55 4.93 14.98
C VAL A 174 5.59 6.28 15.67
N ASN A 175 6.24 6.38 16.83
CA ASN A 175 6.48 7.67 17.50
C ASN A 175 7.97 7.82 17.75
N ASP A 176 8.59 8.84 17.17
CA ASP A 176 10.04 9.07 17.26
C ASP A 176 10.86 7.78 17.02
N ASN A 177 10.61 7.13 15.89
CA ASN A 177 11.21 5.86 15.46
C ASN A 177 10.90 4.65 16.36
N VAL A 178 10.02 4.75 17.36
CA VAL A 178 9.59 3.61 18.18
C VAL A 178 8.26 3.07 17.66
N PRO A 179 8.23 1.82 17.14
CA PRO A 179 7.01 1.23 16.60
C PRO A 179 6.14 0.54 17.67
N TYR A 180 4.85 0.75 17.55
CA TYR A 180 3.77 0.16 18.33
C TYR A 180 2.82 -0.55 17.38
N VAL A 181 2.44 -1.80 17.69
CA VAL A 181 1.62 -2.63 16.81
C VAL A 181 0.38 -3.21 17.50
N CYS A 182 -0.69 -3.40 16.73
CA CYS A 182 -1.94 -4.01 17.16
C CYS A 182 -2.47 -4.89 16.01
N ASN A 183 -3.09 -6.04 16.34
CA ASN A 183 -3.81 -6.87 15.35
C ASN A 183 -5.33 -6.93 15.61
N LYS A 184 -5.83 -6.18 16.59
CA LYS A 184 -7.25 -6.10 16.93
C LYS A 184 -7.82 -4.85 16.30
N ASP A 185 -8.57 -5.03 15.21
CA ASP A 185 -9.16 -3.97 14.39
C ASP A 185 -10.01 -2.98 15.19
N THR A 186 -10.77 -3.47 16.16
CA THR A 186 -11.57 -2.63 17.09
C THR A 186 -10.74 -1.71 17.98
N ASP A 187 -9.42 -1.95 18.10
CA ASP A 187 -8.51 -1.08 18.82
C ASP A 187 -7.68 -0.20 17.86
N PHE A 188 -7.84 -0.34 16.54
CA PHE A 188 -7.05 0.43 15.58
C PHE A 188 -7.34 1.92 15.68
N ASN A 189 -6.29 2.69 15.92
CA ASN A 189 -6.35 4.14 16.01
C ASN A 189 -5.00 4.75 15.61
N ASP A 190 -5.03 5.98 15.11
CA ASP A 190 -3.82 6.70 14.71
C ASP A 190 -3.18 7.39 15.92
N ASP A 191 -1.89 7.71 15.79
CA ASP A 191 -1.15 8.57 16.72
C ASP A 191 -1.22 8.17 18.20
N THR A 192 -1.24 6.85 18.47
CA THR A 192 -1.35 6.33 19.83
C THR A 192 -0.56 5.06 20.06
N ALA A 193 -0.16 4.86 21.33
CA ALA A 193 0.33 3.58 21.86
C ALA A 193 -0.75 2.85 22.69
N GLU A 194 -1.89 3.49 22.96
CA GLU A 194 -2.95 2.90 23.77
C GLU A 194 -3.53 1.67 23.07
N ASN A 195 -3.56 0.53 23.78
CA ASN A 195 -3.94 -0.79 23.26
C ASN A 195 -2.99 -1.37 22.19
N TYR A 196 -1.86 -0.72 21.93
CA TYR A 196 -0.81 -1.23 21.06
C TYR A 196 0.35 -1.79 21.87
N THR A 197 1.04 -2.78 21.31
CA THR A 197 2.24 -3.38 21.90
C THR A 197 3.48 -2.72 21.31
N ALA A 198 4.32 -2.12 22.16
CA ALA A 198 5.64 -1.65 21.73
C ALA A 198 6.50 -2.84 21.31
N LEU A 199 7.17 -2.75 20.15
CA LEU A 199 8.04 -3.85 19.68
C LEU A 199 9.37 -3.93 20.42
N GLY A 200 9.71 -2.93 21.24
CA GLY A 200 10.97 -2.90 22.02
C GLY A 200 12.22 -2.64 21.17
N ILE A 201 12.04 -2.05 19.99
CA ILE A 201 13.07 -1.69 19.02
C ILE A 201 13.04 -0.18 18.73
N THR A 202 14.06 0.34 18.07
CA THR A 202 14.11 1.71 17.57
C THR A 202 14.57 1.69 16.14
N LEU A 203 13.71 2.14 15.22
CA LEU A 203 13.98 2.16 13.79
C LEU A 203 15.07 3.18 13.46
N ALA A 204 15.61 3.10 12.24
CA ALA A 204 16.58 4.06 11.76
C ALA A 204 16.04 5.51 11.88
N ASN A 205 16.85 6.43 12.40
CA ASN A 205 16.47 7.85 12.47
C ASN A 205 17.09 8.62 11.27
N ALA A 206 16.81 8.14 10.07
CA ALA A 206 17.19 8.78 8.82
C ALA A 206 16.42 8.15 7.66
N ASN A 207 16.08 8.98 6.67
CA ASN A 207 15.53 8.52 5.40
C ASN A 207 16.64 7.89 4.55
N GLY A 208 16.32 6.85 3.81
CA GLY A 208 17.27 6.23 2.88
C GLY A 208 16.90 4.82 2.47
N TYR A 209 17.65 4.29 1.50
CA TYR A 209 17.62 2.88 1.18
C TYR A 209 18.00 2.04 2.40
N GLN A 210 17.15 1.07 2.70
CA GLN A 210 17.29 0.22 3.87
C GLN A 210 18.50 -0.71 3.73
N LYS A 211 19.29 -0.83 4.80
CA LYS A 211 20.52 -1.64 4.80
C LYS A 211 20.39 -2.88 5.67
N THR A 212 19.80 -2.76 6.85
CA THR A 212 19.57 -3.88 7.77
C THR A 212 18.18 -3.78 8.36
N LEU A 213 17.64 -4.92 8.76
CA LEU A 213 16.34 -5.03 9.42
C LEU A 213 16.50 -5.31 10.92
N GLU A 214 15.51 -4.90 11.69
CA GLU A 214 15.40 -5.20 13.11
C GLU A 214 15.19 -6.70 13.34
N GLN A 215 15.88 -7.25 14.35
CA GLN A 215 15.75 -8.67 14.70
C GLN A 215 14.53 -8.88 15.59
N GLN A 216 13.38 -9.11 14.96
CA GLN A 216 12.10 -9.24 15.64
C GLN A 216 11.22 -10.31 14.95
N SER A 217 10.13 -10.72 15.60
CA SER A 217 9.34 -11.89 15.17
C SER A 217 8.04 -11.56 14.41
N ARG A 218 7.76 -10.28 14.21
CA ARG A 218 6.50 -9.73 13.72
C ARG A 218 6.77 -8.66 12.66
N GLY A 219 7.09 -9.11 11.45
CA GLY A 219 7.29 -8.25 10.29
C GLY A 219 8.74 -7.82 10.06
N PHE A 220 8.91 -6.90 9.11
CA PHE A 220 10.22 -6.46 8.62
C PHE A 220 10.28 -4.94 8.68
N LEU A 221 11.12 -4.40 9.57
CA LEU A 221 11.27 -2.97 9.78
C LEU A 221 12.75 -2.58 9.77
N PRO A 222 13.10 -1.37 9.31
CA PRO A 222 14.48 -0.95 9.12
C PRO A 222 15.20 -0.62 10.43
N ALA A 223 16.33 -1.31 10.66
CA ALA A 223 17.28 -1.01 11.74
C ALA A 223 18.33 0.02 11.31
N SER A 224 18.65 0.09 10.02
CA SER A 224 19.57 1.09 9.48
C SER A 224 19.31 1.39 8.00
N VAL A 225 19.73 2.58 7.59
CA VAL A 225 19.78 3.01 6.18
C VAL A 225 21.22 3.11 5.69
N GLY A 226 21.39 3.29 4.38
CA GLY A 226 22.69 3.33 3.70
C GLY A 226 22.94 2.13 2.79
N GLY A 227 21.86 1.50 2.33
CA GLY A 227 21.87 0.60 1.17
C GLY A 227 21.75 1.38 -0.14
N GLU A 228 21.37 0.67 -1.21
CA GLU A 228 21.16 1.21 -2.55
C GLU A 228 20.05 0.42 -3.24
N SER A 229 19.48 0.92 -4.34
CA SER A 229 18.42 0.25 -5.10
C SER A 229 18.77 -1.14 -5.66
N GLY A 230 20.04 -1.54 -5.61
CA GLY A 230 20.53 -2.86 -6.02
C GLY A 230 21.22 -3.66 -4.93
N THR A 231 21.28 -3.18 -3.68
CA THR A 231 21.97 -3.87 -2.58
C THR A 231 21.19 -3.81 -1.27
N TYR A 232 21.32 -4.87 -0.47
CA TYR A 232 20.62 -5.06 0.82
C TYR A 232 19.11 -5.24 0.68
N ILE A 233 18.30 -4.33 1.21
CA ILE A 233 16.83 -4.41 1.21
C ILE A 233 16.22 -3.70 -0.01
N THR A 234 17.04 -2.92 -0.74
CA THR A 234 16.74 -2.21 -2.00
C THR A 234 15.65 -1.15 -2.00
N ASP A 235 14.73 -1.20 -1.06
CA ASP A 235 13.59 -0.30 -0.99
C ASP A 235 13.87 0.85 -0.01
N TYR A 236 13.16 1.95 -0.19
CA TYR A 236 13.38 3.15 0.61
C TYR A 236 12.65 3.07 1.96
N TYR A 237 13.11 3.90 2.90
CA TYR A 237 12.46 4.09 4.18
C TYR A 237 12.33 5.58 4.44
N TYR A 238 11.09 6.01 4.63
CA TYR A 238 10.69 7.34 5.03
C TYR A 238 10.32 7.36 6.51
N GLN A 239 10.83 8.37 7.20
CA GLN A 239 10.52 8.61 8.60
C GLN A 239 10.54 10.09 8.89
N ASP A 240 9.88 10.47 9.97
CA ASP A 240 9.93 11.80 10.53
C ASP A 240 9.54 11.74 12.02
N ALA A 241 9.77 12.83 12.76
CA ALA A 241 9.56 12.91 14.20
C ALA A 241 8.07 12.90 14.58
N ASP A 242 7.76 12.72 15.87
CA ASP A 242 6.39 12.57 16.39
C ASP A 242 5.67 11.32 15.84
N TRP A 243 4.35 11.28 15.97
CA TRP A 243 3.52 10.19 15.51
C TRP A 243 3.45 10.11 13.99
N ARG A 244 3.66 8.92 13.45
CA ARG A 244 3.55 8.60 12.03
C ARG A 244 2.74 7.33 11.83
N VAL A 245 1.95 7.38 10.76
CA VAL A 245 1.19 6.27 10.19
C VAL A 245 1.97 5.65 9.04
N ALA A 246 1.76 4.36 8.77
CA ALA A 246 2.54 3.63 7.76
C ALA A 246 1.84 3.58 6.40
N MET A 247 2.63 3.72 5.34
CA MET A 247 2.26 3.37 3.96
C MET A 247 3.24 2.31 3.44
N LEU A 248 2.88 1.63 2.35
CA LEU A 248 3.71 0.59 1.75
C LEU A 248 3.71 0.71 0.22
N GLY A 249 4.80 0.31 -0.41
CA GLY A 249 4.83 -0.08 -1.82
C GLY A 249 5.24 1.02 -2.80
N GLY A 250 5.37 2.27 -2.37
CA GLY A 250 5.66 3.36 -3.30
C GLY A 250 4.51 3.64 -4.26
N ASN A 251 4.72 4.61 -5.15
CA ASN A 251 3.71 5.08 -6.09
C ASN A 251 4.24 5.06 -7.54
N ALA A 252 3.45 5.54 -8.49
CA ALA A 252 3.78 5.48 -9.91
C ALA A 252 5.07 6.24 -10.33
N PHE A 253 5.57 7.17 -9.50
CA PHE A 253 6.80 7.91 -9.77
C PHE A 253 7.93 7.59 -8.78
N SER A 254 7.73 6.63 -7.87
CA SER A 254 8.73 6.27 -6.85
C SER A 254 10.02 5.69 -7.44
N ALA A 255 10.04 5.34 -8.72
CA ALA A 255 11.18 4.76 -9.42
C ALA A 255 11.78 3.58 -8.62
N LEU A 256 13.09 3.61 -8.39
CA LEU A 256 13.81 2.55 -7.67
C LEU A 256 13.64 2.57 -6.15
N TYR A 257 12.87 3.52 -5.59
CA TYR A 257 12.56 3.54 -4.15
C TYR A 257 11.49 2.51 -3.78
N ALA A 258 10.58 2.23 -4.72
CA ALA A 258 9.43 1.36 -4.52
C ALA A 258 9.82 -0.12 -4.38
N GLY A 259 8.92 -0.88 -3.77
CA GLY A 259 9.04 -2.31 -3.66
C GLY A 259 8.24 -2.84 -2.49
N VAL A 260 8.34 -4.14 -2.25
CA VAL A 260 7.57 -4.83 -1.21
C VAL A 260 7.91 -4.36 0.20
N ALA A 261 8.98 -3.61 0.40
CA ALA A 261 9.44 -3.07 1.67
C ALA A 261 9.68 -1.55 1.62
N ASP A 262 9.14 -0.81 0.64
CA ASP A 262 9.16 0.67 0.64
C ASP A 262 8.19 1.19 1.70
N TRP A 263 8.72 1.74 2.79
CA TRP A 263 7.98 2.12 4.02
C TRP A 263 8.00 3.62 4.27
#